data_AF-A0A1V9Y5R9-F1
#
_entry.id   AF-A0A1V9Y5R9-F1
#
_cell.length_a   1.000
_cell.length_b   1.000
_cell.length_c   1.000
_cell.angle_alpha   90.00
_cell.angle_beta   90.00
_cell.angle_gamma   90.00
#
_symmetry.space_group_name_H-M   'P 1'
#
loop_
_entity.id
_entity.type
_entity.pdbx_description
1 polymer ?
#
loop_
_entity_poly.entity_id
_entity_poly.type
_entity_poly.pdbx_seq_one_letter_code
_entity_poly.pdbx_strand_id
1 'polypeptide(L)'
;MRRVLRHLGYLRGQTRNALAESSANVAYRAWYIRTKLSNRTHGRTVIQPEINLDESFCNLHHVAPRSWLDSTQIRYGPSAKKSDQDYHGNFDAEQFERWFFDLCKSAAFQIAASINHLDGARYHKRVLNPQPVARWRKSEIQDWLRGRGISYGLSMVKAELLELARHNREPPHYACVAIARSWGHCVLFTPPYHPELQPIEKIWAVGKNTIARAPALTMAELSAKISSAFQDHVSERTWLGAFTKVQRFEDKYLSFIDVDIVADHNDSADEGMDNDCALADALLAEDAEFLE
;
A
#
# COMPACT_ATOMS: atom_id res chain seq x y z
N MET A 1 -8.03 -13.45 -33.59
CA MET A 1 -8.81 -12.93 -32.44
C MET A 1 -8.71 -11.41 -32.25
N ARG A 2 -7.52 -10.80 -32.12
CA ARG A 2 -7.38 -9.33 -31.92
C ARG A 2 -8.03 -8.44 -33.00
N ARG A 3 -8.09 -8.91 -34.24
CA ARG A 3 -8.70 -8.19 -35.37
C ARG A 3 -10.24 -8.22 -35.31
N VAL A 4 -10.80 -9.34 -34.87
CA VAL A 4 -12.25 -9.53 -34.68
C VAL A 4 -12.75 -8.67 -33.52
N LEU A 5 -12.04 -8.68 -32.39
CA LEU A 5 -12.41 -7.89 -31.21
C LEU A 5 -12.45 -6.37 -31.49
N ARG A 6 -11.50 -5.86 -32.27
CA ARG A 6 -11.51 -4.45 -32.71
C ARG A 6 -12.67 -4.12 -33.64
N HIS A 7 -13.04 -5.02 -34.54
CA HIS A 7 -14.17 -4.82 -35.45
C HIS A 7 -15.52 -4.83 -34.70
N LEU A 8 -15.58 -5.54 -33.58
CA LEU A 8 -16.73 -5.58 -32.67
C LEU A 8 -16.71 -4.44 -31.61
N GLY A 9 -15.83 -3.45 -31.74
CA GLY A 9 -15.78 -2.29 -30.85
C GLY A 9 -15.06 -2.51 -29.51
N TYR A 10 -14.46 -3.68 -29.28
CA TYR A 10 -13.71 -3.93 -28.04
C TYR A 10 -12.30 -3.34 -28.13
N LEU A 11 -11.97 -2.48 -27.17
CA LEU A 11 -10.64 -1.91 -26.99
C LEU A 11 -9.80 -2.79 -26.07
N ARG A 12 -8.50 -2.90 -26.36
CA ARG A 12 -7.55 -3.51 -25.43
C ARG A 12 -7.33 -2.52 -24.28
N GLY A 13 -7.52 -2.95 -23.04
CA GLY A 13 -7.23 -2.12 -21.86
C GLY A 13 -5.83 -1.51 -21.96
N GLN A 14 -5.75 -0.19 -21.80
CA GLN A 14 -4.47 0.52 -21.81
C GLN A 14 -3.77 0.32 -20.46
N THR A 15 -2.46 0.17 -20.48
CA THR A 15 -1.63 0.30 -19.27
C THR A 15 -1.78 1.71 -18.71
N ARG A 16 -1.85 1.85 -17.38
CA ARG A 16 -1.91 3.16 -16.71
C ARG A 16 -0.80 4.07 -17.23
N ASN A 17 -1.16 5.32 -17.54
CA ASN A 17 -0.20 6.35 -17.90
C ASN A 17 0.34 6.96 -16.59
N ALA A 18 1.60 6.69 -16.28
CA ALA A 18 2.24 7.23 -15.07
C ALA A 18 2.34 8.77 -15.09
N LEU A 19 2.27 9.39 -16.27
CA LEU A 19 2.25 10.85 -16.42
C LEU A 19 0.88 11.48 -16.11
N ALA A 20 -0.15 10.67 -15.87
CA ALA A 20 -1.48 11.15 -15.46
C ALA A 20 -1.66 11.13 -13.92
N GLU A 21 -0.57 10.93 -13.18
CA GLU A 21 -0.54 10.92 -11.72
C GLU A 21 -0.52 12.35 -11.17
N SER A 22 -1.09 12.57 -9.98
CA SER A 22 -0.93 13.85 -9.28
C SER A 22 0.54 14.06 -8.93
N SER A 23 0.98 15.33 -8.91
CA SER A 23 2.35 15.71 -8.52
C SER A 23 2.76 15.11 -7.17
N ALA A 24 1.85 15.08 -6.19
CA ALA A 24 2.06 14.45 -4.89
C ALA A 24 2.34 12.93 -4.99
N ASN A 25 1.60 12.20 -5.84
CA ASN A 25 1.84 10.76 -6.05
C ASN A 25 3.15 10.51 -6.78
N VAL A 26 3.50 11.34 -7.76
CA VAL A 26 4.79 11.27 -8.47
C VAL A 26 5.95 11.50 -7.50
N ALA A 27 5.85 12.54 -6.67
CA ALA A 27 6.86 12.87 -5.65
C ALA A 27 6.99 11.75 -4.60
N TYR A 28 5.87 11.22 -4.10
CA TYR A 28 5.87 10.12 -3.14
C TYR A 28 6.49 8.83 -3.73
N ARG A 29 6.14 8.50 -4.98
CA ARG A 29 6.76 7.37 -5.69
C ARG A 29 8.26 7.58 -5.87
N ALA A 30 8.70 8.77 -6.24
CA ALA A 30 10.12 9.11 -6.39
C ALA A 30 10.88 8.91 -5.06
N TRP A 31 10.33 9.45 -3.97
CA TRP A 31 10.88 9.27 -2.63
C TRP A 31 10.96 7.79 -2.24
N TYR A 32 9.87 7.04 -2.38
CA TYR A 32 9.83 5.61 -2.05
C TYR A 32 10.90 4.81 -2.81
N ILE A 33 11.06 5.07 -4.11
CA ILE A 33 12.07 4.39 -4.92
C ILE A 33 13.48 4.77 -4.44
N ARG A 34 13.74 6.05 -4.17
CA ARG A 34 15.03 6.52 -3.63
C ARG A 34 15.36 5.88 -2.28
N THR A 35 14.39 5.78 -1.37
CA THR A 35 14.54 5.09 -0.08
C THR A 35 14.84 3.60 -0.25
N LYS A 36 14.21 2.92 -1.23
CA LYS A 36 14.58 1.53 -1.55
C LYS A 36 15.99 1.41 -2.14
N LEU A 37 16.43 2.39 -2.91
CA LEU A 37 17.77 2.40 -3.50
C LEU A 37 18.86 2.71 -2.47
N SER A 38 18.58 3.51 -1.43
CA SER A 38 19.54 3.72 -0.34
C SER A 38 19.81 2.45 0.47
N ASN A 39 18.83 1.53 0.51
CA ASN A 39 18.99 0.19 1.07
C ASN A 39 19.71 -0.81 0.14
N ARG A 40 20.46 -0.33 -0.88
CA ARG A 40 21.16 -1.20 -1.82
C ARG A 40 22.61 -0.80 -2.01
N THR A 41 23.46 -1.80 -2.19
CA THR A 41 24.85 -1.59 -2.64
C THR A 41 24.87 -1.17 -4.10
N HIS A 42 26.03 -0.69 -4.58
CA HIS A 42 26.26 -0.42 -6.01
C HIS A 42 25.97 -1.64 -6.90
N GLY A 43 26.12 -2.87 -6.38
CA GLY A 43 25.77 -4.12 -7.06
C GLY A 43 24.28 -4.45 -7.07
N ARG A 44 23.41 -3.54 -6.60
CA ARG A 44 21.96 -3.73 -6.41
C ARG A 44 21.61 -4.87 -5.44
N THR A 45 22.54 -5.25 -4.57
CA THR A 45 22.29 -6.19 -3.46
C THR A 45 21.67 -5.43 -2.30
N VAL A 46 20.67 -6.03 -1.66
CA VAL A 46 19.97 -5.46 -0.50
C VAL A 46 20.92 -5.43 0.71
N ILE A 47 20.96 -4.31 1.43
CA ILE A 47 21.78 -4.12 2.63
C ILE A 47 21.05 -4.65 3.87
N GLN A 48 19.87 -4.11 4.15
CA GLN A 48 18.98 -4.55 5.22
C GLN A 48 17.84 -5.40 4.63
N PRO A 49 17.54 -6.59 5.20
CA PRO A 49 16.47 -7.45 4.71
C PRO A 49 15.13 -6.72 4.51
N GLU A 50 14.45 -7.00 3.39
CA GLU A 50 13.13 -6.46 3.08
C GLU A 50 12.06 -7.53 3.25
N ILE A 51 11.05 -7.28 4.09
CA ILE A 51 9.86 -8.11 4.23
C ILE A 51 8.73 -7.44 3.46
N ASN A 52 8.14 -8.12 2.48
CA ASN A 52 7.05 -7.58 1.68
C ASN A 52 5.74 -8.21 2.11
N LEU A 53 4.79 -7.39 2.55
CA LEU A 53 3.52 -7.83 3.13
C LEU A 53 2.36 -7.30 2.30
N ASP A 54 1.36 -8.15 2.11
CA ASP A 54 0.15 -7.85 1.36
C ASP A 54 -0.90 -8.96 1.57
N GLU A 55 -2.16 -8.58 1.59
CA GLU A 55 -3.30 -9.50 1.62
C GLU A 55 -3.82 -9.77 0.22
N SER A 56 -4.30 -10.99 -0.04
CA SER A 56 -4.97 -11.21 -1.32
C SER A 56 -6.05 -12.28 -1.29
N PHE A 57 -7.09 -12.08 -2.10
CA PHE A 57 -8.21 -13.01 -2.22
C PHE A 57 -7.87 -14.22 -3.09
N CYS A 58 -8.13 -15.41 -2.54
CA CYS A 58 -8.14 -16.68 -3.27
C CYS A 58 -9.59 -17.18 -3.33
N ASN A 59 -10.15 -17.24 -4.55
CA ASN A 59 -11.55 -17.60 -4.71
C ASN A 59 -11.71 -19.13 -4.79
N LEU A 60 -12.69 -19.67 -4.06
CA LEU A 60 -13.06 -21.09 -4.16
C LEU A 60 -13.43 -21.47 -5.59
N HIS A 61 -14.23 -20.63 -6.25
CA HIS A 61 -14.69 -20.86 -7.61
C HIS A 61 -13.91 -20.00 -8.61
N HIS A 62 -12.64 -20.35 -8.84
CA HIS A 62 -11.88 -19.78 -9.96
C HIS A 62 -12.51 -20.21 -11.30
N VAL A 63 -12.93 -19.24 -12.10
CA VAL A 63 -13.34 -19.47 -13.50
C VAL A 63 -12.12 -19.23 -14.37
N ALA A 64 -11.79 -20.18 -15.25
CA ALA A 64 -10.69 -19.96 -16.20
C ALA A 64 -11.03 -18.75 -17.09
N PRO A 65 -10.06 -17.89 -17.48
CA PRO A 65 -10.31 -16.64 -18.22
C PRO A 65 -11.00 -16.77 -19.59
N ARG A 66 -11.42 -17.97 -19.99
CA ARG A 66 -12.07 -18.30 -21.26
C ARG A 66 -13.14 -19.40 -21.15
N SER A 67 -13.71 -19.61 -19.96
CA SER A 67 -14.84 -20.52 -19.82
C SER A 67 -16.12 -19.84 -20.29
N TRP A 68 -16.78 -20.41 -21.29
CA TRP A 68 -18.14 -20.04 -21.67
C TRP A 68 -19.09 -20.75 -20.72
N LEU A 69 -19.92 -19.99 -20.00
CA LEU A 69 -21.00 -20.53 -19.17
C LEU A 69 -22.26 -20.52 -20.01
N ASP A 70 -22.97 -21.65 -20.08
CA ASP A 70 -24.31 -21.69 -20.65
C ASP A 70 -25.35 -21.22 -19.60
N SER A 71 -26.62 -21.11 -20.01
CA SER A 71 -27.71 -20.65 -19.14
C SER A 71 -27.97 -21.57 -17.93
N THR A 72 -27.41 -22.78 -17.90
CA THR A 72 -27.51 -23.73 -16.78
C THR A 72 -26.35 -23.60 -15.79
N GLN A 73 -25.28 -22.90 -16.17
CA GLN A 73 -24.07 -22.70 -15.35
C GLN A 73 -23.87 -21.24 -14.90
N ILE A 74 -24.94 -20.45 -14.85
CA ILE A 74 -24.92 -19.08 -14.35
C ILE A 74 -24.56 -19.11 -12.86
N ARG A 75 -23.33 -18.73 -12.54
CA ARG A 75 -22.88 -18.55 -11.16
C ARG A 75 -23.07 -17.07 -10.81
N TYR A 76 -24.16 -16.75 -10.14
CA TYR A 76 -24.30 -15.45 -9.47
C TYR A 76 -23.24 -15.40 -8.37
N GLY A 77 -22.25 -14.51 -8.49
CA GLY A 77 -21.59 -14.02 -7.28
C GLY A 77 -22.70 -13.43 -6.42
N PRO A 78 -22.78 -13.74 -5.11
CA PRO A 78 -23.78 -13.12 -4.27
C PRO A 78 -23.62 -11.60 -4.44
N SER A 79 -24.61 -10.98 -5.08
CA SER A 79 -24.80 -9.54 -5.01
C SER A 79 -24.76 -9.23 -3.53
N ALA A 80 -23.75 -8.46 -3.11
CA ALA A 80 -23.48 -8.14 -1.72
C ALA A 80 -24.73 -7.53 -1.08
N LYS A 81 -25.63 -8.39 -0.58
CA LYS A 81 -26.42 -8.04 0.58
C LYS A 81 -25.38 -7.85 1.66
N LYS A 82 -25.41 -6.70 2.32
CA LYS A 82 -24.72 -6.47 3.59
C LYS A 82 -25.21 -7.54 4.58
N SER A 83 -24.65 -8.75 4.51
CA SER A 83 -24.57 -9.60 5.67
C SER A 83 -23.46 -9.02 6.54
N ASP A 84 -23.54 -9.21 7.85
CA ASP A 84 -22.48 -8.91 8.82
C ASP A 84 -21.13 -9.61 8.55
N GLN A 85 -20.99 -10.27 7.39
CA GLN A 85 -19.80 -10.95 6.89
C GLN A 85 -19.15 -10.19 5.73
N ASP A 86 -19.30 -8.86 5.69
CA ASP A 86 -18.38 -8.03 4.92
C ASP A 86 -16.97 -8.29 5.47
N TYR A 87 -16.08 -8.85 4.64
CA TYR A 87 -14.71 -9.16 5.04
C TYR A 87 -13.91 -7.92 5.43
N HIS A 88 -14.30 -6.72 4.95
CA HIS A 88 -13.75 -5.46 5.48
C HIS A 88 -14.07 -5.25 6.97
N GLY A 89 -15.03 -5.99 7.53
CA GLY A 89 -15.29 -6.09 8.96
C GLY A 89 -14.56 -7.24 9.67
N ASN A 90 -13.91 -8.17 8.94
CA ASN A 90 -13.27 -9.37 9.50
C ASN A 90 -11.74 -9.30 9.56
N PHE A 91 -11.08 -8.36 8.87
CA PHE A 91 -9.65 -8.06 9.06
C PHE A 91 -9.50 -6.57 9.39
N ASP A 92 -9.51 -6.27 10.69
CA ASP A 92 -9.42 -4.91 11.22
C ASP A 92 -7.98 -4.59 11.68
N ALA A 93 -7.78 -3.34 12.15
CA ALA A 93 -6.49 -2.89 12.63
C ALA A 93 -5.99 -3.71 13.83
N GLU A 94 -6.87 -4.18 14.71
CA GLU A 94 -6.49 -4.92 15.92
C GLU A 94 -5.98 -6.32 15.57
N GLN A 95 -6.65 -6.99 14.64
CA GLN A 95 -6.23 -8.29 14.10
C GLN A 95 -4.92 -8.18 13.34
N PHE A 96 -4.79 -7.17 12.48
CA PHE A 96 -3.54 -6.90 11.78
C PHE A 96 -2.40 -6.64 12.76
N GLU A 97 -2.59 -5.78 13.76
CA GLU A 97 -1.56 -5.42 14.73
C GLU A 97 -1.09 -6.60 15.57
N ARG A 98 -2.00 -7.49 16.01
CA ARG A 98 -1.62 -8.73 16.70
C ARG A 98 -0.73 -9.61 15.81
N TRP A 99 -1.17 -9.87 14.58
CA TRP A 99 -0.41 -10.67 13.64
C TRP A 99 0.95 -10.03 13.30
N PHE A 100 0.96 -8.71 13.08
CA PHE A 100 2.16 -7.96 12.72
C PHE A 100 3.17 -7.88 13.88
N PHE A 101 2.68 -7.82 15.13
CA PHE A 101 3.51 -7.94 16.32
C PHE A 101 4.23 -9.29 16.37
N ASP A 102 3.50 -10.40 16.17
CA ASP A 102 4.09 -11.74 16.18
C ASP A 102 5.09 -11.95 15.04
N LEU A 103 4.81 -11.37 13.86
CA LEU A 103 5.73 -11.33 12.73
C LEU A 103 7.02 -10.58 13.08
N CYS A 104 6.92 -9.35 13.57
CA CYS A 104 8.08 -8.52 13.94
C CYS A 104 8.92 -9.23 15.01
N LYS A 105 8.28 -9.71 16.07
CA LYS A 105 8.94 -10.49 17.11
C LYS A 105 9.70 -11.68 16.53
N SER A 106 9.08 -12.46 15.64
CA SER A 106 9.71 -13.63 15.04
C SER A 106 10.86 -13.26 14.09
N ALA A 107 10.69 -12.19 13.30
CA ALA A 107 11.69 -11.69 12.37
C ALA A 107 12.94 -11.17 13.11
N ALA A 108 12.78 -10.44 14.21
CA ALA A 108 13.88 -9.96 15.02
C ALA A 108 14.81 -11.10 15.49
N PHE A 109 14.26 -12.26 15.82
CA PHE A 109 15.06 -13.43 16.22
C PHE A 109 15.75 -14.16 15.05
N GLN A 110 15.27 -14.00 13.81
CA GLN A 110 15.77 -14.76 12.66
C GLN A 110 16.72 -13.95 11.77
N ILE A 111 16.40 -12.68 11.53
CA ILE A 111 17.09 -11.82 10.56
C ILE A 111 17.50 -10.46 11.14
N ALA A 112 17.33 -10.25 12.45
CA ALA A 112 17.54 -8.98 13.14
C ALA A 112 16.68 -7.85 12.55
N ALA A 113 17.27 -6.73 12.12
CA ALA A 113 16.55 -5.58 11.60
C ALA A 113 16.07 -5.79 10.16
N SER A 114 14.88 -5.29 9.81
CA SER A 114 14.31 -5.38 8.46
C SER A 114 13.47 -4.16 8.09
N ILE A 115 13.27 -3.95 6.80
CA ILE A 115 12.32 -2.96 6.26
C ILE A 115 11.05 -3.71 5.84
N ASN A 116 9.92 -3.40 6.46
CA ASN A 116 8.64 -4.01 6.18
C ASN A 116 7.84 -3.14 5.20
N HIS A 117 7.57 -3.65 4.01
CA HIS A 117 6.74 -2.97 3.02
C HIS A 117 5.28 -3.31 3.24
N LEU A 118 4.46 -2.27 3.44
CA LEU A 118 3.01 -2.35 3.61
C LEU A 118 2.33 -1.43 2.61
N ASP A 119 1.12 -1.76 2.20
CA ASP A 119 0.32 -0.88 1.36
C ASP A 119 -0.35 0.25 2.18
N GLY A 120 -1.09 1.12 1.49
CA GLY A 120 -1.81 2.23 2.09
C GLY A 120 -3.14 1.88 2.77
N ALA A 121 -3.46 0.59 3.01
CA ALA A 121 -4.75 0.20 3.54
C ALA A 121 -5.07 0.86 4.89
N ARG A 122 -6.35 1.19 5.11
CA ARG A 122 -6.79 1.93 6.29
C ARG A 122 -6.48 1.20 7.60
N TYR A 123 -6.60 -0.14 7.61
CA TYR A 123 -6.32 -0.94 8.81
C TYR A 123 -4.82 -1.05 9.12
N HIS A 124 -3.93 -0.86 8.14
CA HIS A 124 -2.48 -0.71 8.39
C HIS A 124 -2.12 0.61 9.05
N LYS A 125 -2.97 1.64 8.91
CA LYS A 125 -2.68 3.03 9.24
C LYS A 125 -3.50 3.55 10.43
N ARG A 126 -3.69 2.74 11.47
CA ARG A 126 -4.31 3.22 12.72
C ARG A 126 -3.40 4.27 13.36
N VAL A 127 -3.93 5.49 13.46
CA VAL A 127 -3.23 6.67 13.99
C VAL A 127 -3.26 6.67 15.52
N LEU A 128 -2.10 6.83 16.15
CA LEU A 128 -1.91 6.91 17.60
C LEU A 128 -2.04 8.35 18.13
N ASN A 129 -1.77 9.35 17.30
CA ASN A 129 -1.94 10.78 17.59
C ASN A 129 -3.06 11.39 16.73
N PRO A 130 -4.34 11.02 16.96
CA PRO A 130 -5.43 11.48 16.12
C PRO A 130 -5.56 13.01 16.18
N GLN A 131 -5.73 13.60 15.00
CA GLN A 131 -5.88 15.04 14.85
C GLN A 131 -7.36 15.45 14.89
N PRO A 132 -7.66 16.69 15.37
CA PRO A 132 -9.02 17.20 15.37
C PRO A 132 -9.64 17.19 13.97
N VAL A 133 -10.87 16.67 13.88
CA VAL A 133 -11.64 16.59 12.63
C VAL A 133 -13.03 17.18 12.82
N ALA A 134 -13.73 17.48 11.74
CA ALA A 134 -15.05 18.12 11.77
C ALA A 134 -16.10 17.42 12.65
N ARG A 135 -15.96 16.11 12.90
CA ARG A 135 -16.86 15.35 13.81
C ARG A 135 -16.59 15.57 15.30
N TRP A 136 -15.40 16.04 15.70
CA TRP A 136 -15.07 16.31 17.10
C TRP A 136 -15.93 17.45 17.66
N ARG A 137 -16.25 17.40 18.95
CA ARG A 137 -16.91 18.48 19.67
C ARG A 137 -15.95 19.66 19.82
N LYS A 138 -16.50 20.88 19.92
CA LYS A 138 -15.69 22.08 20.14
C LYS A 138 -14.75 21.94 21.36
N SER A 139 -15.26 21.36 22.45
CA SER A 139 -14.49 21.09 23.67
C SER A 139 -13.33 20.13 23.43
N GLU A 140 -13.53 19.06 22.65
CA GLU A 140 -12.47 18.08 22.34
C GLU A 140 -11.33 18.73 21.55
N ILE A 141 -11.66 19.63 20.62
CA ILE A 141 -10.67 20.39 19.84
C ILE A 141 -9.89 21.34 20.78
N GLN A 142 -10.60 22.01 21.70
CA GLN A 142 -9.98 22.90 22.69
C GLN A 142 -9.06 22.13 23.66
N ASP A 143 -9.46 20.95 24.09
CA ASP A 143 -8.64 20.09 24.96
C ASP A 143 -7.40 19.58 24.22
N TRP A 144 -7.52 19.25 22.93
CA TRP A 144 -6.37 18.89 22.09
C TRP A 144 -5.38 20.04 21.93
N LEU A 145 -5.87 21.26 21.68
CA LEU A 145 -5.02 22.47 21.59
C LEU A 145 -4.34 22.77 22.93
N ARG A 146 -5.10 22.71 24.03
CA ARG A 146 -4.59 22.95 25.39
C ARG A 146 -3.52 21.92 25.77
N GLY A 147 -3.76 20.64 25.45
CA GLY A 147 -2.80 19.56 25.70
C GLY A 147 -1.46 19.73 24.99
N ARG A 148 -1.42 20.55 23.93
CA ARG A 148 -0.21 20.90 23.17
C ARG A 148 0.33 22.30 23.48
N GLY A 149 -0.24 23.00 24.46
CA GLY A 149 0.16 24.36 24.81
C GLY A 149 -0.20 25.40 23.74
N ILE A 150 -1.10 25.08 22.80
CA ILE A 150 -1.51 25.99 21.74
C ILE A 150 -2.59 26.93 22.29
N SER A 151 -2.30 28.22 22.28
CA SER A 151 -3.23 29.26 22.74
C SER A 151 -4.35 29.47 21.73
N TYR A 152 -5.59 29.61 22.22
CA TYR A 152 -6.77 29.90 21.40
C TYR A 152 -7.70 30.90 22.10
N GLY A 153 -8.44 31.69 21.32
CA GLY A 153 -9.45 32.63 21.83
C GLY A 153 -10.72 31.92 22.29
N LEU A 154 -11.28 32.33 23.43
CA LEU A 154 -12.51 31.71 23.98
C LEU A 154 -13.74 31.93 23.07
N SER A 155 -13.75 33.00 22.29
CA SER A 155 -14.79 33.32 21.31
C SER A 155 -14.67 32.53 20.00
N MET A 156 -13.52 31.89 19.74
CA MET A 156 -13.28 31.23 18.45
C MET A 156 -14.34 30.19 18.16
N VAL A 157 -14.87 30.18 16.94
CA VAL A 157 -15.83 29.19 16.48
C VAL A 157 -15.13 27.87 16.15
N LYS A 158 -15.90 26.80 16.01
CA LYS A 158 -15.36 25.45 15.74
C LYS A 158 -14.48 25.40 14.48
N ALA A 159 -14.85 26.12 13.44
CA ALA A 159 -14.09 26.17 12.19
C ALA A 159 -12.71 26.81 12.39
N GLU A 160 -12.62 27.92 13.14
CA GLU A 160 -11.35 28.59 13.44
C GLU A 160 -10.43 27.72 14.31
N LEU A 161 -11.01 26.98 15.27
CA LEU A 161 -10.26 26.03 16.10
C LEU A 161 -9.74 24.84 15.28
N LEU A 162 -10.51 24.34 14.31
CA LEU A 162 -10.07 23.29 13.39
C LEU A 162 -8.93 23.78 12.49
N GLU A 163 -9.00 25.02 12.00
CA GLU A 163 -7.94 25.59 11.17
C GLU A 163 -6.66 25.78 11.97
N LEU A 164 -6.77 26.28 13.21
CA LEU A 164 -5.64 26.36 14.14
C LEU A 164 -5.03 24.97 14.41
N ALA A 165 -5.86 23.95 14.63
CA ALA A 165 -5.37 22.58 14.79
C ALA A 165 -4.69 22.05 13.50
N ARG A 166 -5.21 22.40 12.31
CA ARG A 166 -4.62 22.02 11.02
C ARG A 166 -3.22 22.61 10.83
N HIS A 167 -3.00 23.86 11.24
CA HIS A 167 -1.69 24.52 11.18
C HIS A 167 -0.67 23.98 12.19
N ASN A 168 -1.14 23.38 13.28
CA ASN A 168 -0.29 22.82 14.33
C ASN A 168 -0.30 21.29 14.36
N ARG A 169 -0.71 20.65 13.25
CA ARG A 169 -0.78 19.20 13.18
C ARG A 169 0.63 18.60 13.15
N GLU A 170 0.79 17.48 13.82
CA GLU A 170 1.97 16.63 13.75
C GLU A 170 1.77 15.55 12.67
N PRO A 171 2.87 15.02 12.08
CA PRO A 171 2.83 13.80 11.28
C PRO A 171 2.08 12.66 11.98
N PRO A 172 1.36 11.81 11.25
CA PRO A 172 0.59 10.72 11.83
C PRO A 172 1.50 9.58 12.30
N HIS A 173 1.49 9.30 13.59
CA HIS A 173 2.17 8.14 14.18
C HIS A 173 1.29 6.91 14.01
N TYR A 174 1.76 5.92 13.24
CA TYR A 174 1.00 4.70 13.00
C TYR A 174 1.34 3.60 14.00
N ALA A 175 0.33 2.84 14.43
CA ALA A 175 0.50 1.71 15.34
C ALA A 175 1.46 0.65 14.79
N CYS A 176 1.39 0.34 13.51
CA CYS A 176 2.28 -0.61 12.85
C CYS A 176 3.75 -0.14 12.88
N VAL A 177 4.01 1.16 12.67
CA VAL A 177 5.35 1.74 12.74
C VAL A 177 5.90 1.60 14.17
N ALA A 178 5.09 1.91 15.19
CA ALA A 178 5.48 1.73 16.59
C ALA A 178 5.77 0.26 16.94
N ILE A 179 4.96 -0.67 16.44
CA ILE A 179 5.18 -2.12 16.62
C ILE A 179 6.52 -2.53 15.99
N ALA A 180 6.75 -2.20 14.71
CA ALA A 180 7.97 -2.52 14.01
C ALA A 180 9.21 -1.95 14.72
N ARG A 181 9.17 -0.65 15.08
CA ARG A 181 10.28 0.03 15.77
C ARG A 181 10.61 -0.63 17.11
N SER A 182 9.60 -1.08 17.88
CA SER A 182 9.86 -1.75 19.17
C SER A 182 10.61 -3.09 19.06
N TRP A 183 10.67 -3.67 17.86
CA TRP A 183 11.43 -4.88 17.54
C TRP A 183 12.65 -4.62 16.64
N GLY A 184 13.04 -3.36 16.42
CA GLY A 184 14.21 -3.00 15.61
C GLY A 184 13.98 -3.01 14.10
N HIS A 185 12.73 -2.95 13.66
CA HIS A 185 12.36 -2.90 12.24
C HIS A 185 11.82 -1.52 11.83
N CYS A 186 11.84 -1.28 10.51
CA CYS A 186 11.22 -0.11 9.89
C CYS A 186 9.99 -0.54 9.07
N VAL A 187 9.11 0.43 8.79
CA VAL A 187 7.98 0.25 7.86
C VAL A 187 8.14 1.25 6.72
N LEU A 188 7.99 0.79 5.48
CA LEU A 188 7.97 1.64 4.30
C LEU A 188 6.67 1.43 3.50
N PHE A 189 5.82 2.45 3.48
CA PHE A 189 4.53 2.35 2.79
C PHE A 189 4.68 2.46 1.28
N THR A 190 4.05 1.55 0.54
CA THR A 190 4.12 1.55 -0.91
C THR A 190 3.28 2.68 -1.52
N PRO A 191 3.73 3.26 -2.66
CA PRO A 191 2.98 4.31 -3.34
C PRO A 191 1.58 3.84 -3.74
N PRO A 192 0.55 4.69 -3.57
CA PRO A 192 -0.80 4.36 -4.03
C PRO A 192 -0.80 3.95 -5.50
N TYR A 193 -1.57 2.92 -5.84
CA TYR A 193 -1.78 2.50 -7.23
C TYR A 193 -0.57 1.88 -7.96
N HIS A 194 0.49 1.51 -7.23
CA HIS A 194 1.73 0.92 -7.78
C HIS A 194 2.03 -0.51 -7.31
N PRO A 195 1.11 -1.49 -7.50
CA PRO A 195 1.34 -2.87 -7.09
C PRO A 195 2.54 -3.52 -7.81
N GLU A 196 2.95 -3.00 -8.97
CA GLU A 196 4.14 -3.46 -9.68
C GLU A 196 5.46 -3.17 -8.95
N LEU A 197 5.46 -2.28 -7.95
CA LEU A 197 6.61 -2.01 -7.08
C LEU A 197 6.71 -2.99 -5.90
N GLN A 198 5.73 -3.87 -5.72
CA GLN A 198 5.71 -4.89 -4.66
C GLN A 198 5.97 -6.29 -5.25
N PRO A 199 7.06 -6.98 -4.86
CA PRO A 199 7.36 -8.32 -5.37
C PRO A 199 6.33 -9.35 -4.93
N ILE A 200 5.70 -9.18 -3.76
CA ILE A 200 4.69 -10.10 -3.21
C ILE A 200 3.49 -10.28 -4.16
N GLU A 201 3.14 -9.27 -4.94
CA GLU A 201 2.09 -9.36 -5.97
C GLU A 201 2.38 -10.41 -7.04
N LYS A 202 3.67 -10.58 -7.39
CA LYS A 202 4.10 -11.66 -8.30
C LYS A 202 4.10 -13.01 -7.63
N ILE A 203 4.39 -13.06 -6.33
CA ILE A 203 4.35 -14.29 -5.53
C ILE A 203 2.92 -14.77 -5.37
N TRP A 204 1.97 -13.88 -5.05
CA TRP A 204 0.54 -14.16 -5.07
C TRP A 204 0.08 -14.67 -6.43
N ALA A 205 0.53 -14.05 -7.53
CA ALA A 205 0.19 -14.51 -8.87
C ALA A 205 0.66 -15.95 -9.14
N VAL A 206 1.79 -16.40 -8.60
CA VAL A 206 2.24 -17.80 -8.72
C VAL A 206 1.24 -18.73 -8.05
N GLY A 207 0.93 -18.50 -6.76
CA GLY A 207 -0.03 -19.33 -6.02
C GLY A 207 -1.41 -19.37 -6.66
N LYS A 208 -1.96 -18.20 -6.99
CA LYS A 208 -3.29 -18.09 -7.61
C LYS A 208 -3.39 -18.74 -8.97
N ASN A 209 -2.36 -18.63 -9.81
CA ASN A 209 -2.37 -19.28 -11.12
C ASN A 209 -2.35 -20.80 -11.02
N THR A 210 -1.70 -21.36 -10.00
CA THR A 210 -1.74 -22.80 -9.72
C THR A 210 -3.14 -23.23 -9.32
N ILE A 211 -3.79 -22.51 -8.41
CA ILE A 211 -5.18 -22.78 -7.99
C ILE A 211 -6.14 -22.62 -9.18
N ALA A 212 -5.96 -21.61 -10.02
CA ALA A 212 -6.82 -21.37 -11.18
C ALA A 212 -6.73 -22.48 -12.24
N ARG A 213 -5.61 -23.20 -12.34
CA ARG A 213 -5.45 -24.36 -13.25
C ARG A 213 -6.15 -25.61 -12.73
N ALA A 214 -6.25 -25.75 -11.41
CA ALA A 214 -6.95 -26.85 -10.76
C ALA A 214 -7.82 -26.29 -9.61
N PRO A 215 -8.98 -25.67 -9.94
CA PRO A 215 -9.82 -25.02 -8.93
C PRO A 215 -10.22 -25.96 -7.79
N ALA A 216 -10.37 -25.42 -6.59
CA ALA A 216 -10.82 -26.17 -5.44
C ALA A 216 -12.36 -26.30 -5.44
N LEU A 217 -12.88 -27.36 -4.83
CA LEU A 217 -14.32 -27.58 -4.67
C LEU A 217 -14.81 -27.24 -3.26
N THR A 218 -13.93 -27.31 -2.27
CA THR A 218 -14.23 -26.96 -0.87
C THR A 218 -13.20 -25.99 -0.28
N MET A 219 -13.56 -25.29 0.81
CA MET A 219 -12.63 -24.40 1.52
C MET A 219 -11.43 -25.14 2.11
N ALA A 220 -11.62 -26.36 2.60
CA ALA A 220 -10.53 -27.19 3.11
C ALA A 220 -9.52 -27.54 2.01
N GLU A 221 -10.03 -27.93 0.84
CA GLU A 221 -9.20 -28.19 -0.34
C GLU A 221 -8.51 -26.92 -0.84
N LEU A 222 -9.20 -25.78 -0.84
CA LEU A 222 -8.61 -24.49 -1.21
C LEU A 222 -7.44 -24.13 -0.29
N SER A 223 -7.62 -24.27 1.01
CA SER A 223 -6.57 -24.03 2.01
C SER A 223 -5.35 -24.94 1.77
N ALA A 224 -5.58 -26.24 1.58
CA ALA A 224 -4.50 -27.18 1.27
C ALA A 224 -3.78 -26.83 -0.05
N LYS A 225 -4.53 -26.47 -1.10
CA LYS A 225 -3.98 -26.07 -2.40
C LYS A 225 -3.18 -24.78 -2.33
N ILE A 226 -3.59 -23.81 -1.51
CA ILE A 226 -2.83 -22.59 -1.26
C ILE A 226 -1.46 -22.97 -0.67
N SER A 227 -1.45 -23.78 0.40
CA SER A 227 -0.22 -24.22 1.05
C SER A 227 0.72 -24.97 0.09
N SER A 228 0.20 -25.95 -0.65
CA SER A 228 1.01 -26.70 -1.64
C SER A 228 1.51 -25.80 -2.77
N ALA A 229 0.69 -24.88 -3.29
CA ALA A 229 1.10 -24.00 -4.37
C ALA A 229 2.28 -23.10 -3.98
N PHE A 230 2.30 -22.61 -2.74
CA PHE A 230 3.44 -21.84 -2.22
C PHE A 230 4.65 -22.75 -1.99
N GLN A 231 4.48 -23.91 -1.36
CA GLN A 231 5.56 -24.84 -1.07
C GLN A 231 6.24 -25.37 -2.35
N ASP A 232 5.47 -25.68 -3.38
CA ASP A 232 5.96 -26.35 -4.59
C ASP A 232 6.47 -25.38 -5.67
N HIS A 233 6.02 -24.13 -5.67
CA HIS A 233 6.29 -23.18 -6.75
C HIS A 233 6.93 -21.86 -6.33
N VAL A 234 6.96 -21.55 -5.03
CA VAL A 234 7.64 -20.36 -4.52
C VAL A 234 8.98 -20.76 -3.93
N SER A 235 10.02 -20.51 -4.71
CA SER A 235 11.42 -20.75 -4.35
C SER A 235 12.19 -19.43 -4.30
N GLU A 236 13.45 -19.48 -3.88
CA GLU A 236 14.39 -18.36 -3.98
C GLU A 236 14.42 -17.78 -5.41
N ARG A 237 14.47 -18.64 -6.43
CA ARG A 237 14.46 -18.22 -7.84
C ARG A 237 13.18 -17.45 -8.21
N THR A 238 12.04 -17.84 -7.63
CA THR A 238 10.76 -17.16 -7.82
C THR A 238 10.82 -15.74 -7.25
N TRP A 239 11.35 -15.59 -6.03
CA TRP A 239 11.56 -14.29 -5.38
C TRP A 239 12.55 -13.39 -6.12
N LEU A 240 13.72 -13.92 -6.51
CA LEU A 240 14.71 -13.18 -7.29
C LEU A 240 14.15 -12.70 -8.63
N GLY A 241 13.33 -13.54 -9.29
CA GLY A 241 12.64 -13.17 -10.53
C GLY A 241 11.57 -12.08 -10.33
N ALA A 242 10.85 -12.10 -9.20
CA ALA A 242 9.90 -11.05 -8.84
C ALA A 242 10.62 -9.73 -8.55
N PHE A 243 11.70 -9.78 -7.76
CA PHE A 243 12.53 -8.64 -7.41
C PHE A 243 13.15 -7.98 -8.65
N THR A 244 13.71 -8.77 -9.56
CA THR A 244 14.24 -8.27 -10.85
C THR A 244 13.18 -7.52 -11.67
N LYS A 245 11.92 -7.96 -11.63
CA LYS A 245 10.82 -7.28 -12.33
C LYS A 245 10.48 -5.95 -11.67
N VAL A 246 10.43 -5.90 -10.34
CA VAL A 246 10.23 -4.67 -9.57
C VAL A 246 11.31 -3.64 -9.92
N GLN A 247 12.58 -4.06 -9.98
CA GLN A 247 13.69 -3.18 -10.35
C GLN A 247 13.52 -2.55 -11.75
N ARG A 248 12.97 -3.28 -12.72
CA ARG A 248 12.68 -2.70 -14.05
C ARG A 248 11.62 -1.61 -14.01
N PHE A 249 10.64 -1.71 -13.10
CA PHE A 249 9.66 -0.65 -12.89
C PHE A 249 10.29 0.54 -12.16
N GLU A 250 11.12 0.29 -11.14
CA GLU A 250 11.89 1.33 -10.45
C GLU A 250 12.75 2.13 -11.46
N ASP A 251 13.55 1.45 -12.30
CA ASP A 251 14.37 2.06 -13.35
C ASP A 251 13.52 2.88 -14.34
N LYS A 252 12.37 2.33 -14.77
CA LYS A 252 11.44 3.02 -15.67
C LYS A 252 10.91 4.31 -15.03
N TYR A 253 10.50 4.27 -13.77
CA TYR A 253 9.92 5.42 -13.08
C TYR A 253 10.94 6.50 -12.79
N LEU A 254 12.18 6.14 -12.49
CA LEU A 254 13.28 7.10 -12.34
C LEU A 254 13.60 7.80 -13.66
N SER A 255 13.57 7.07 -14.78
CA SER A 255 13.82 7.68 -16.10
C SER A 255 12.84 8.78 -16.49
N PHE A 256 11.62 8.79 -15.92
CA PHE A 256 10.66 9.88 -16.16
C PHE A 256 10.97 11.12 -15.31
N ILE A 257 11.45 10.92 -14.08
CA ILE A 257 11.81 12.03 -13.18
C ILE A 257 12.99 12.82 -13.75
N ASP A 258 13.98 12.12 -14.30
CA ASP A 258 15.14 12.77 -14.93
C ASP A 258 14.76 13.57 -16.19
N VAL A 259 13.66 13.21 -16.87
CA VAL A 259 13.14 13.93 -18.05
C VAL A 259 12.30 15.14 -17.64
N ASP A 260 11.48 15.01 -16.60
CA ASP A 260 10.62 16.11 -16.12
C ASP A 260 11.44 17.28 -15.56
N ILE A 261 12.55 17.04 -14.85
CA ILE A 261 13.47 18.10 -14.38
C ILE A 261 14.03 18.94 -15.55
N VAL A 262 14.24 18.31 -16.71
CA VAL A 262 14.74 18.98 -17.92
C VAL A 262 13.63 19.78 -18.61
N ALA A 263 12.36 19.36 -18.47
CA ALA A 263 11.20 20.06 -19.04
C ALA A 263 10.71 21.23 -18.17
N ASP A 264 10.82 21.12 -16.84
CA ASP A 264 10.36 22.12 -15.85
C ASP A 264 11.23 23.40 -15.81
N HIS A 265 12.36 23.44 -16.53
CA HIS A 265 13.13 24.68 -16.68
C HIS A 265 12.47 25.71 -17.62
N ASN A 266 11.26 25.45 -18.13
CA ASN A 266 10.68 26.31 -19.16
C ASN A 266 9.20 26.69 -19.05
N ASP A 267 8.48 26.39 -17.96
CA ASP A 267 7.17 27.01 -17.74
C ASP A 267 6.78 27.02 -16.25
N SER A 268 6.70 28.23 -15.69
CA SER A 268 6.12 28.48 -14.37
C SER A 268 4.62 28.71 -14.50
N ALA A 269 3.79 27.84 -13.90
CA ALA A 269 2.41 28.19 -13.58
C ALA A 269 1.92 27.44 -12.33
N ASP A 270 1.40 28.26 -11.42
CA ASP A 270 0.70 28.00 -10.17
C ASP A 270 -0.60 27.22 -10.37
N GLU A 271 -0.80 26.09 -9.68
CA GLU A 271 -2.14 25.54 -9.40
C GLU A 271 -2.22 24.76 -8.07
N GLY A 272 -3.13 25.22 -7.20
CA GLY A 272 -4.14 24.40 -6.53
C GLY A 272 -3.69 23.28 -5.59
N MET A 273 -3.48 23.62 -4.31
CA MET A 273 -3.09 22.70 -3.24
C MET A 273 -4.26 21.80 -2.79
N ASP A 274 -4.36 20.60 -3.37
CA ASP A 274 -5.29 19.55 -2.91
C ASP A 274 -4.70 18.67 -1.79
N ASN A 275 -5.61 18.21 -0.93
CA ASN A 275 -5.43 17.67 0.42
C ASN A 275 -4.62 16.35 0.55
N ASP A 276 -3.95 15.89 -0.51
CA ASP A 276 -3.04 14.73 -0.51
C ASP A 276 -1.57 15.12 -0.20
N CYS A 277 -1.24 16.42 -0.29
CA CYS A 277 0.09 16.97 0.03
C CYS A 277 0.51 16.70 1.49
N ALA A 278 -0.49 16.66 2.39
CA ALA A 278 -0.30 16.45 3.82
C ALA A 278 0.39 15.13 4.20
N LEU A 279 0.16 14.06 3.42
CA LEU A 279 0.67 12.73 3.71
C LEU A 279 2.10 12.57 3.21
N ALA A 280 2.43 13.18 2.07
CA ALA A 280 3.77 13.22 1.53
C ALA A 280 4.71 14.04 2.44
N ASP A 281 4.29 15.25 2.83
CA ASP A 281 5.10 16.11 3.70
C ASP A 281 5.31 15.51 5.11
N ALA A 282 4.32 14.79 5.63
CA ALA A 282 4.41 14.15 6.94
C ALA A 282 5.29 12.89 6.97
N LEU A 283 5.31 12.09 5.90
CA LEU A 283 6.18 10.91 5.79
C LEU A 283 7.64 11.30 5.50
N LEU A 284 7.86 12.40 4.78
CA LEU A 284 9.20 12.96 4.55
C LEU A 284 9.85 13.50 5.84
N ALA A 285 9.05 13.97 6.81
CA ALA A 285 9.53 14.56 8.04
C ALA A 285 9.97 13.53 9.11
N GLU A 286 9.37 12.34 9.17
CA GLU A 286 9.72 11.32 10.18
C GLU A 286 11.03 10.56 9.86
N ASP A 287 11.40 10.43 8.59
CA ASP A 287 12.57 9.64 8.18
C ASP A 287 13.87 10.45 8.06
N ALA A 288 13.81 11.77 8.25
CA ALA A 288 14.99 12.64 8.29
C ALA A 288 15.81 12.46 9.60
N GLU A 289 15.19 12.03 10.69
CA GLU A 289 15.87 11.81 11.99
C GLU A 289 16.68 10.50 12.05
N PHE A 290 16.64 9.64 11.01
CA PHE A 290 17.35 8.36 11.00
C PHE A 290 18.43 8.24 9.90
N LEU A 291 18.61 9.28 9.09
CA LEU A 291 19.66 9.34 8.06
C LEU A 291 20.87 10.20 8.48
N GLU A 292 20.93 10.62 9.74
CA GLU A 292 22.15 11.10 10.44
C GLU A 292 22.68 10.03 11.40
#